data_AF-A0A1F5I782-F1
#
_entry.id   AF-A0A1F5I782-F1
#
_cell.length_a   1.000
_cell.length_b   1.000
_cell.length_c   1.000
_cell.angle_alpha   90.00
_cell.angle_beta   90.00
_cell.angle_gamma   90.00
#
_symmetry.space_group_name_H-M   'P 1'
#
loop_
_entity.id
_entity.type
_entity.pdbx_description
1 polymer ?
#
loop_
_entity_poly.entity_id
_entity_poly.type
_entity_poly.pdbx_seq_one_letter_code
_entity_poly.pdbx_strand_id
1 'polypeptide(L)'
;MILSLIFFLASLLTGFAVHDLLQLNLKSLFRYPFSLVIGTLLITLITFLASLFLGLNSFVVILIIFLFLTASTFVMFQRLDAFSISEKIISKSNTIPIIGLAFLFAVVFLLFSKSIFQNTSGIIAGNRLVWTDWPVHLAITNSFVKGDNFPPQNPQFAGENLAYPFFSDFLSSILIVLGSSLSLSYILPGIILTTSSILLLYYLGTVLVKSKNIAILGVLIALFWGGIGFVYFFQELQTSGNLLSTLIYPAKEYTFYEGKNLWFFSFLYSEILPQRSFLFGLPIFLISLILMIQGLEKSKKNYLLVSGLLVSILPFFHTHSYLSIILFCAAYLPLYFINYLKSAGSAASLKKLEEVLLYLLIPIAGLGLIQLPLFSSLNLGQTVGINWGWMKRDENFLTFWFKNTGFFWPLLLFAIFKVKVHKTIKNIALASIILFVLPNFIRFAPWPYDNLKIFTYWYLIGAFFVASSIYMIFKRGLLGKIIATLLFISLITAG
;
A
#
# COMPACT_ATOMS: atom_id res chain seq x y z
N MET A 1 -23.38 -3.95 -12.71
CA MET A 1 -23.20 -3.62 -11.26
C MET A 1 -23.37 -4.83 -10.34
N ILE A 2 -24.48 -5.58 -10.37
CA ILE A 2 -24.70 -6.74 -9.48
C ILE A 2 -23.60 -7.80 -9.61
N LEU A 3 -23.24 -8.17 -10.85
CA LEU A 3 -22.15 -9.14 -11.10
C LEU A 3 -20.79 -8.66 -10.58
N SER A 4 -20.52 -7.35 -10.62
CA SER A 4 -19.32 -6.75 -10.05
C SER A 4 -19.26 -6.91 -8.52
N LEU A 5 -20.39 -6.80 -7.83
CA LEU A 5 -20.48 -7.06 -6.40
C LEU A 5 -20.31 -8.56 -6.09
N ILE A 6 -20.87 -9.43 -6.93
CA ILE A 6 -20.68 -10.89 -6.84
C ILE A 6 -19.20 -11.25 -7.02
N PHE A 7 -18.47 -10.58 -7.93
CA PHE A 7 -17.02 -10.77 -8.10
C PHE A 7 -16.25 -10.49 -6.80
N PHE A 8 -16.56 -9.39 -6.10
CA PHE A 8 -15.89 -9.08 -4.82
C PHE A 8 -16.33 -9.99 -3.68
N LEU A 9 -17.58 -10.46 -3.67
CA LEU A 9 -18.03 -11.49 -2.74
C LEU A 9 -17.29 -12.81 -2.96
N ALA A 10 -17.16 -13.24 -4.22
CA ALA A 10 -16.37 -14.42 -4.59
C ALA A 10 -14.91 -14.26 -4.19
N SER A 11 -14.32 -13.08 -4.43
CA SER A 11 -12.97 -12.73 -3.97
C SER A 11 -12.85 -12.91 -2.45
N LEU A 12 -13.78 -12.37 -1.66
CA LEU A 12 -13.74 -12.50 -0.21
C LEU A 12 -13.78 -13.98 0.24
N LEU A 13 -14.67 -14.78 -0.34
CA LEU A 13 -14.81 -16.21 -0.01
C LEU A 13 -13.58 -17.02 -0.43
N THR A 14 -13.03 -16.75 -1.62
CA THR A 14 -11.76 -17.33 -2.08
C THR A 14 -10.62 -17.02 -1.13
N GLY A 15 -10.52 -15.78 -0.69
CA GLY A 15 -9.51 -15.40 0.29
C GLY A 15 -9.64 -16.13 1.62
N PHE A 16 -10.87 -16.35 2.11
CA PHE A 16 -11.10 -17.14 3.33
C PHE A 16 -10.70 -18.60 3.15
N ALA A 17 -11.06 -19.20 2.02
CA ALA A 17 -10.65 -20.57 1.70
C ALA A 17 -9.11 -20.69 1.65
N VAL A 18 -8.44 -19.74 0.99
CA VAL A 18 -6.97 -19.69 0.89
C VAL A 18 -6.32 -19.49 2.27
N HIS A 19 -6.84 -18.57 3.07
CA HIS A 19 -6.42 -18.36 4.45
C HIS A 19 -6.42 -19.66 5.25
N ASP A 20 -7.52 -20.42 5.16
CA ASP A 20 -7.71 -21.66 5.90
C ASP A 20 -6.81 -22.77 5.36
N LEU A 21 -6.74 -22.95 4.03
CA LEU A 21 -5.85 -23.92 3.37
C LEU A 21 -4.39 -23.72 3.79
N LEU A 22 -3.94 -22.48 3.85
CA LEU A 22 -2.58 -22.10 4.26
C LEU A 22 -2.36 -22.12 5.78
N GLN A 23 -3.40 -22.45 6.55
CA GLN A 23 -3.37 -22.54 8.02
C GLN A 23 -2.82 -21.26 8.67
N LEU A 24 -3.24 -20.12 8.13
CA LEU A 24 -2.89 -18.83 8.67
C LEU A 24 -3.80 -18.58 9.89
N ASN A 25 -3.21 -18.27 11.05
CA ASN A 25 -3.97 -17.98 12.29
C ASN A 25 -4.04 -16.48 12.49
N LEU A 26 -4.78 -15.84 11.58
CA LEU A 26 -4.97 -14.41 11.54
C LEU A 26 -6.15 -13.99 12.46
N LYS A 27 -6.01 -12.91 13.24
CA LYS A 27 -7.11 -12.34 14.05
C LYS A 27 -8.27 -11.94 13.12
N SER A 28 -9.50 -12.15 13.58
CA SER A 28 -10.74 -11.94 12.81
C SER A 28 -10.75 -10.62 12.02
N LEU A 29 -10.45 -9.48 12.65
CA LEU A 29 -10.47 -8.16 11.97
C LEU A 29 -9.57 -8.06 10.73
N PHE A 30 -8.44 -8.77 10.69
CA PHE A 30 -7.53 -8.70 9.55
C PHE A 30 -7.74 -9.82 8.54
N ARG A 31 -8.45 -10.88 8.93
CA ARG A 31 -8.83 -11.96 8.03
C ARG A 31 -9.62 -11.41 6.84
N TYR A 32 -10.53 -10.46 7.06
CA TYR A 32 -11.33 -9.82 6.00
C TYR A 32 -10.48 -9.07 4.94
N PRO A 33 -9.67 -8.05 5.29
CA PRO A 33 -8.87 -7.34 4.29
C PRO A 33 -7.80 -8.22 3.65
N PHE A 34 -7.24 -9.21 4.38
CA PHE A 34 -6.38 -10.23 3.78
C PHE A 34 -7.14 -11.01 2.72
N SER A 35 -8.29 -11.59 3.07
CA SER A 35 -9.08 -12.43 2.18
C SER A 35 -9.52 -11.68 0.93
N LEU A 36 -10.01 -10.45 1.08
CA LEU A 36 -10.47 -9.65 -0.05
C LEU A 36 -9.34 -9.36 -1.03
N VAL A 37 -8.15 -8.95 -0.55
CA VAL A 37 -6.98 -8.69 -1.40
C VAL A 37 -6.51 -9.97 -2.10
N ILE A 38 -6.36 -11.07 -1.36
CA ILE A 38 -5.82 -12.32 -1.91
C ILE A 38 -6.78 -12.94 -2.92
N GLY A 39 -8.08 -12.97 -2.63
CA GLY A 39 -9.05 -13.51 -3.58
C GLY A 39 -9.21 -12.63 -4.82
N THR A 40 -9.23 -11.30 -4.68
CA THR A 40 -9.26 -10.40 -5.84
C THR A 40 -8.01 -10.58 -6.70
N LEU A 41 -6.84 -10.72 -6.07
CA LEU A 41 -5.59 -11.03 -6.76
C LEU A 41 -5.66 -12.34 -7.54
N LEU A 42 -6.11 -13.43 -6.92
CA LEU A 42 -6.15 -14.76 -7.53
C LEU A 42 -7.16 -14.82 -8.67
N ILE A 43 -8.39 -14.34 -8.45
CA ILE A 43 -9.42 -14.36 -9.49
C ILE A 43 -8.99 -13.49 -10.68
N THR A 44 -8.37 -12.33 -10.43
CA THR A 44 -7.85 -11.46 -11.51
C THR A 44 -6.74 -12.15 -12.30
N LEU A 45 -5.77 -12.78 -11.63
CA LEU A 45 -4.68 -13.53 -12.29
C LEU A 45 -5.20 -14.69 -13.13
N ILE A 46 -6.09 -15.53 -12.57
CA ILE A 46 -6.64 -16.68 -13.30
C ILE A 46 -7.51 -16.22 -14.46
N THR A 47 -8.26 -15.12 -14.30
CA THR A 47 -9.01 -14.52 -15.40
C THR A 47 -8.09 -14.06 -16.53
N PHE A 48 -6.98 -13.43 -16.20
CA PHE A 48 -5.99 -13.03 -17.20
C PHE A 48 -5.41 -14.22 -17.94
N LEU A 49 -5.00 -15.27 -17.21
CA LEU A 49 -4.44 -16.48 -17.82
C LEU A 49 -5.45 -17.18 -18.74
N ALA A 50 -6.72 -17.26 -18.35
CA ALA A 50 -7.76 -17.81 -19.20
C ALA A 50 -8.02 -16.94 -20.44
N SER A 51 -8.00 -15.62 -20.28
CA SER A 51 -8.21 -14.69 -21.39
C SER A 51 -7.10 -14.68 -22.43
N LEU A 52 -5.89 -15.14 -22.10
CA LEU A 52 -4.83 -15.36 -23.11
C LEU A 52 -5.24 -16.37 -24.21
N PHE A 53 -6.17 -17.28 -23.91
CA PHE A 53 -6.59 -18.33 -24.85
C PHE A 53 -8.04 -18.16 -25.32
N LEU A 54 -8.90 -17.58 -24.48
CA LEU A 54 -10.34 -17.50 -24.72
C LEU A 54 -10.84 -16.06 -24.97
N GLY A 55 -9.93 -15.08 -24.96
CA GLY A 55 -10.26 -13.66 -24.93
C GLY A 55 -10.92 -13.24 -23.60
N LEU A 56 -11.19 -11.94 -23.45
CA LEU A 56 -11.93 -11.42 -22.29
C LEU A 56 -13.40 -11.22 -22.63
N ASN A 57 -14.27 -12.08 -22.08
CA ASN A 57 -15.71 -11.97 -22.23
C ASN A 57 -16.45 -12.37 -20.95
N SER A 58 -17.74 -12.03 -20.87
CA SER A 58 -18.55 -12.19 -19.66
C SER A 58 -18.72 -13.65 -19.25
N PHE A 59 -18.80 -14.56 -20.22
CA PHE A 59 -18.90 -15.99 -19.98
C PHE A 59 -17.65 -16.53 -19.27
N VAL A 60 -16.45 -16.22 -19.77
CA VAL A 60 -15.17 -16.63 -19.16
C VAL A 60 -15.09 -16.13 -17.71
N VAL A 61 -15.39 -14.85 -17.48
CA VAL A 61 -15.34 -14.27 -16.13
C VAL A 61 -16.35 -14.93 -15.18
N ILE A 62 -17.59 -15.13 -15.62
CA ILE A 62 -18.64 -15.75 -14.79
C ILE A 62 -18.28 -17.21 -14.47
N LEU A 63 -17.74 -17.96 -15.43
CA LEU A 63 -17.28 -19.32 -15.21
C LEU A 63 -16.19 -19.38 -14.15
N ILE A 64 -15.21 -18.47 -14.21
CA ILE A 64 -14.13 -18.41 -13.21
C ILE A 64 -14.70 -18.05 -11.83
N ILE A 65 -15.58 -17.06 -11.74
CA ILE A 65 -16.27 -16.72 -10.48
C ILE A 65 -16.98 -17.96 -9.92
N PHE A 66 -17.70 -18.71 -10.75
CA PHE A 66 -18.41 -19.92 -10.35
C PHE A 66 -17.45 -21.02 -9.85
N LEU A 67 -16.36 -21.28 -10.56
CA LEU A 67 -15.34 -22.26 -10.15
C LEU A 67 -14.69 -21.88 -8.81
N PHE A 68 -14.37 -20.61 -8.62
CA PHE A 68 -13.81 -20.13 -7.36
C PHE A 68 -14.82 -20.19 -6.22
N LEU A 69 -16.09 -19.82 -6.46
CA LEU A 69 -17.15 -19.93 -5.45
C LEU A 69 -17.38 -21.38 -5.04
N THR A 70 -17.46 -22.31 -6.00
CA THR A 70 -17.66 -23.74 -5.71
C THR A 70 -16.48 -24.33 -4.95
N ALA A 71 -15.24 -24.08 -5.38
CA ALA A 71 -14.03 -24.51 -4.67
C ALA A 71 -13.94 -23.91 -3.25
N SER A 72 -14.22 -22.62 -3.09
CA SER A 72 -14.19 -21.94 -1.79
C SER A 72 -15.23 -22.53 -0.85
N THR A 73 -16.44 -22.74 -1.35
CA THR A 73 -17.56 -23.31 -0.60
C THR A 73 -17.24 -24.74 -0.17
N PHE A 74 -16.65 -25.55 -1.05
CA PHE A 74 -16.20 -26.91 -0.73
C PHE A 74 -15.14 -26.94 0.38
N VAL A 75 -14.10 -26.10 0.27
CA VAL A 75 -13.06 -25.98 1.31
C VAL A 75 -13.65 -25.55 2.65
N MET A 76 -14.58 -24.59 2.64
CA MET A 76 -15.25 -24.11 3.84
C MET A 76 -16.17 -25.18 4.44
N PHE A 77 -16.88 -25.96 3.62
CA PHE A 77 -17.71 -27.08 4.07
C PHE A 77 -16.89 -28.21 4.72
N GLN A 78 -15.70 -28.51 4.21
CA GLN A 78 -14.82 -29.50 4.85
C GLN A 78 -14.27 -29.04 6.20
N ARG A 79 -14.40 -27.74 6.52
CA ARG A 79 -13.84 -27.12 7.72
C ARG A 79 -14.91 -26.39 8.53
N LEU A 80 -16.15 -26.89 8.51
CA LEU A 80 -17.28 -26.31 9.25
C LEU A 80 -16.97 -26.07 10.73
N ASP A 81 -16.22 -26.96 11.37
CA ASP A 81 -15.80 -26.81 12.79
C ASP A 81 -14.85 -25.61 13.01
N ALA A 82 -14.10 -25.21 11.99
CA ALA A 82 -13.24 -24.02 12.00
C ALA A 82 -13.98 -22.75 11.56
N PHE A 83 -15.14 -22.89 10.90
CA PHE A 83 -15.98 -21.79 10.44
C PHE A 83 -17.03 -21.43 11.47
N SER A 84 -16.60 -21.18 12.71
CA SER A 84 -17.46 -20.50 13.66
C SER A 84 -17.53 -19.02 13.27
N ILE A 85 -18.67 -18.59 12.72
CA ILE A 85 -19.05 -17.16 12.66
C ILE A 85 -19.49 -16.72 14.08
N SER A 86 -18.93 -17.32 15.13
CA SER A 86 -19.29 -17.09 16.52
C SER A 86 -18.11 -16.57 17.33
N GLU A 87 -17.47 -15.52 16.84
CA GLU A 87 -16.70 -14.65 17.72
C GLU A 87 -17.25 -13.24 17.65
N LYS A 88 -18.22 -12.95 18.52
CA LYS A 88 -18.25 -11.73 19.34
C LYS A 88 -17.79 -10.43 18.63
N ILE A 89 -18.20 -10.19 17.38
CA ILE A 89 -17.96 -8.91 16.67
C ILE A 89 -18.62 -7.77 17.46
N ILE A 90 -19.64 -8.11 18.25
CA ILE A 90 -20.34 -7.24 19.20
C ILE A 90 -20.01 -7.68 20.65
N SER A 91 -18.76 -8.03 20.97
CA SER A 91 -18.32 -7.95 22.37
C SER A 91 -18.21 -6.47 22.70
N LYS A 92 -18.87 -5.99 23.78
CA LYS A 92 -18.81 -4.61 24.34
C LYS A 92 -17.55 -3.85 23.93
N SER A 93 -17.56 -3.28 22.73
CA SER A 93 -16.41 -2.67 22.08
C SER A 93 -16.68 -1.20 22.11
N ASN A 94 -15.71 -0.42 22.61
CA ASN A 94 -15.72 1.04 22.53
C ASN A 94 -16.27 1.47 21.17
N THR A 95 -17.22 2.40 21.14
CA THR A 95 -17.84 2.96 19.92
C THR A 95 -16.82 3.68 19.04
N ILE A 96 -15.71 4.12 19.63
CA ILE A 96 -14.68 4.98 19.02
C ILE A 96 -13.99 4.35 17.78
N PRO A 97 -13.52 3.08 17.79
CA PRO A 97 -12.91 2.48 16.60
C PRO A 97 -13.89 2.25 15.45
N ILE A 98 -15.18 2.03 15.72
CA ILE A 98 -16.20 1.88 14.67
C ILE A 98 -16.43 3.22 13.97
N ILE A 99 -16.59 4.30 14.74
CA ILE A 99 -16.73 5.66 14.20
C ILE A 99 -15.48 6.05 13.40
N GLY A 100 -14.28 5.75 13.91
CA GLY A 100 -13.03 6.02 13.20
C GLY A 100 -12.92 5.26 11.87
N LEU A 101 -13.31 3.98 11.84
CA LEU A 101 -13.34 3.18 10.61
C LEU A 101 -14.39 3.71 9.62
N ALA A 102 -15.58 4.08 10.09
CA ALA A 102 -16.62 4.68 9.27
C ALA A 102 -16.17 6.02 8.66
N PHE A 103 -15.47 6.85 9.44
CA PHE A 103 -14.88 8.10 8.96
C PHE A 103 -13.83 7.85 7.87
N LEU A 104 -12.89 6.93 8.09
CA LEU A 104 -11.86 6.60 7.09
C LEU A 104 -12.48 6.02 5.81
N PHE A 105 -13.50 5.17 5.95
CA PHE A 105 -14.26 4.68 4.81
C PHE A 105 -14.95 5.82 4.06
N ALA A 106 -15.58 6.76 4.77
CA ALA A 106 -16.21 7.93 4.16
C ALA A 106 -15.20 8.81 3.41
N VAL A 107 -14.00 9.02 3.96
CA VAL A 107 -12.91 9.75 3.27
C VAL A 107 -12.53 9.04 1.97
N VAL A 108 -12.28 7.72 2.02
CA VAL A 108 -11.95 6.93 0.82
C VAL A 108 -13.08 6.92 -0.20
N PHE A 109 -14.32 6.77 0.25
CA PHE A 109 -15.51 6.81 -0.60
C PHE A 109 -15.64 8.17 -1.30
N LEU A 110 -15.47 9.28 -0.57
CA LEU A 110 -15.53 10.62 -1.14
C LEU A 110 -14.37 10.88 -2.11
N LEU A 111 -13.17 10.39 -1.81
CA LEU A 111 -12.00 10.51 -2.67
C LEU A 111 -12.24 9.85 -4.02
N PHE A 112 -12.69 8.59 -4.04
CA PHE A 112 -12.91 7.86 -5.29
C PHE A 112 -14.21 8.25 -5.99
N SER A 113 -15.30 8.56 -5.29
CA SER A 113 -16.54 9.02 -5.93
C SER A 113 -16.36 10.33 -6.70
N LYS A 114 -15.33 11.12 -6.36
CA LYS A 114 -14.93 12.33 -7.08
C LYS A 114 -13.73 12.13 -8.01
N SER A 115 -13.35 10.89 -8.32
CA SER A 115 -12.17 10.62 -9.15
C SER A 115 -12.43 10.80 -10.65
N ILE A 116 -13.54 10.26 -11.15
CA ILE A 116 -13.90 10.25 -12.57
C ILE A 116 -15.42 10.33 -12.72
N PHE A 117 -15.86 11.09 -13.70
CA PHE A 117 -17.27 11.21 -14.07
C PHE A 117 -17.43 10.92 -15.56
N GLN A 118 -18.58 10.39 -15.93
CA GLN A 118 -18.93 10.12 -17.32
C GLN A 118 -20.28 10.77 -17.61
N ASN A 119 -20.34 11.58 -18.67
CA ASN A 119 -21.56 12.19 -19.17
C ASN A 119 -21.65 12.03 -20.70
N THR A 120 -22.68 12.61 -21.32
CA THR A 120 -22.89 12.52 -22.77
C THR A 120 -21.78 13.21 -23.58
N SER A 121 -21.11 14.21 -23.01
CA SER A 121 -19.99 14.93 -23.63
C SER A 121 -18.63 14.24 -23.50
N GLY A 122 -18.51 13.21 -22.65
CA GLY A 122 -17.27 12.43 -22.51
C GLY A 122 -16.94 12.05 -21.06
N ILE A 123 -15.63 11.92 -20.80
CA ILE A 123 -15.07 11.54 -19.50
C ILE A 123 -14.45 12.77 -18.87
N ILE A 124 -14.82 13.07 -17.62
CA ILE A 124 -14.30 14.19 -16.85
C ILE A 124 -13.48 13.63 -15.70
N ALA A 125 -12.19 13.99 -15.65
CA ALA A 125 -11.35 13.72 -14.49
C ALA A 125 -11.70 14.68 -13.36
N GLY A 126 -11.87 14.17 -12.14
CA GLY A 126 -12.23 14.99 -10.99
C GLY A 126 -11.05 15.69 -10.31
N ASN A 127 -9.81 15.39 -10.72
CA ASN A 127 -8.62 16.12 -10.30
C ASN A 127 -7.49 16.02 -11.33
N ARG A 128 -6.48 16.88 -11.18
CA ARG A 128 -5.32 17.01 -12.07
C ARG A 128 -4.49 15.73 -12.18
N LEU A 129 -4.25 15.02 -11.08
CA LEU A 129 -3.43 13.81 -11.10
C LEU A 129 -4.15 12.66 -11.81
N VAL A 130 -5.46 12.52 -11.60
CA VAL A 130 -6.29 11.58 -12.39
C VAL A 130 -6.30 11.99 -13.86
N TRP A 131 -6.43 13.28 -14.17
CA TRP A 131 -6.38 13.77 -15.55
C TRP A 131 -5.05 13.44 -16.24
N THR A 132 -3.94 13.50 -15.50
CA THR A 132 -2.60 13.26 -16.05
C THR A 132 -2.30 11.77 -16.19
N ASP A 133 -2.70 10.95 -15.21
CA ASP A 133 -2.28 9.55 -15.10
C ASP A 133 -3.29 8.56 -15.73
N TRP A 134 -4.59 8.78 -15.54
CA TRP A 134 -5.61 7.82 -15.97
C TRP A 134 -5.85 7.70 -17.48
N PRO A 135 -5.49 8.66 -18.37
CA PRO A 135 -5.60 8.42 -19.82
C PRO A 135 -4.86 7.16 -20.28
N VAL A 136 -3.66 6.90 -19.75
CA VAL A 136 -2.89 5.67 -20.04
C VAL A 136 -3.66 4.44 -19.56
N HIS A 137 -4.15 4.48 -18.33
CA HIS A 137 -4.91 3.38 -17.72
C HIS A 137 -6.23 3.09 -18.43
N LEU A 138 -6.94 4.14 -18.86
CA LEU A 138 -8.17 4.02 -19.65
C LEU A 138 -7.90 3.40 -21.02
N ALA A 139 -6.77 3.74 -21.66
CA ALA A 139 -6.37 3.11 -22.92
C ALA A 139 -6.06 1.62 -22.72
N ILE A 140 -5.32 1.25 -21.66
CA ILE A 140 -5.03 -0.14 -21.30
C ILE A 140 -6.33 -0.93 -21.04
N THR A 141 -7.21 -0.42 -20.18
CA THR A 141 -8.49 -1.09 -19.89
C THR A 141 -9.33 -1.27 -21.17
N ASN A 142 -9.48 -0.24 -21.99
CA ASN A 142 -10.25 -0.35 -23.23
C ASN A 142 -9.59 -1.28 -24.26
N SER A 143 -8.27 -1.39 -24.29
CA SER A 143 -7.58 -2.33 -25.19
C SER A 143 -7.99 -3.77 -24.90
N PHE A 144 -8.16 -4.15 -23.63
CA PHE A 144 -8.66 -5.47 -23.25
C PHE A 144 -10.16 -5.64 -23.54
N VAL A 145 -10.97 -4.64 -23.20
CA VAL A 145 -12.43 -4.74 -23.30
C VAL A 145 -12.91 -4.72 -24.77
N LYS A 146 -12.31 -3.87 -25.60
CA LYS A 146 -12.78 -3.62 -26.97
C LYS A 146 -11.81 -4.13 -28.04
N GLY A 147 -10.54 -4.22 -27.73
CA GLY A 147 -9.49 -4.58 -28.69
C GLY A 147 -9.02 -6.03 -28.62
N ASP A 148 -9.58 -6.83 -27.70
CA ASP A 148 -9.15 -8.22 -27.43
C ASP A 148 -7.61 -8.36 -27.36
N ASN A 149 -6.99 -7.45 -26.61
CA ASN A 149 -5.53 -7.27 -26.56
C ASN A 149 -4.79 -8.43 -25.84
N PHE A 150 -4.73 -9.59 -26.48
CA PHE A 150 -4.06 -10.80 -26.00
C PHE A 150 -3.18 -11.41 -27.13
N PRO A 151 -1.86 -11.58 -26.92
CA PRO A 151 -1.08 -11.12 -25.76
C PRO A 151 -1.04 -9.58 -25.65
N PRO A 152 -0.85 -9.01 -24.44
CA PRO A 152 -0.96 -7.57 -24.24
C PRO A 152 0.11 -6.75 -24.98
N GLN A 153 -0.34 -5.90 -25.90
CA GLN A 153 0.47 -4.86 -26.55
C GLN A 153 0.21 -3.49 -25.92
N ASN A 154 1.18 -2.58 -26.05
CA ASN A 154 1.06 -1.22 -25.56
C ASN A 154 0.04 -0.45 -26.43
N PRO A 155 -1.10 0.03 -25.85
CA PRO A 155 -2.12 0.72 -26.62
C PRO A 155 -1.71 2.12 -27.09
N GLN A 156 -0.60 2.67 -26.58
CA GLN A 156 -0.06 3.97 -26.96
C GLN A 156 1.14 3.88 -27.90
N PHE A 157 1.70 2.69 -28.09
CA PHE A 157 2.87 2.50 -28.94
C PHE A 157 2.79 1.15 -29.66
N ALA A 158 2.25 1.19 -30.88
CA ALA A 158 1.92 0.02 -31.67
C ALA A 158 3.17 -0.84 -31.98
N GLY A 159 3.03 -2.15 -31.90
CA GLY A 159 4.11 -3.11 -32.12
C GLY A 159 4.98 -3.39 -30.89
N GLU A 160 4.81 -2.63 -29.80
CA GLU A 160 5.53 -2.87 -28.55
C GLU A 160 4.72 -3.65 -27.52
N ASN A 161 5.41 -4.45 -26.70
CA ASN A 161 4.81 -5.17 -25.59
C ASN A 161 4.37 -4.23 -24.46
N LEU A 162 3.28 -4.54 -23.77
CA LEU A 162 2.86 -3.80 -22.58
C LEU A 162 3.76 -4.15 -21.39
N ALA A 163 4.76 -3.31 -21.12
CA ALA A 163 5.73 -3.49 -20.03
C ALA A 163 5.34 -2.83 -18.69
N TYR A 164 4.23 -2.10 -18.65
CA TYR A 164 3.74 -1.41 -17.45
C TYR A 164 2.84 -2.34 -16.60
N PRO A 165 2.91 -2.35 -15.25
CA PRO A 165 2.02 -3.15 -14.40
C PRO A 165 0.52 -2.85 -14.61
N PHE A 166 -0.19 -3.72 -15.32
CA PHE A 166 -1.55 -3.45 -15.81
C PHE A 166 -2.68 -4.19 -15.08
N PHE A 167 -2.39 -5.02 -14.06
CA PHE A 167 -3.43 -5.85 -13.44
C PHE A 167 -4.56 -5.08 -12.75
N SER A 168 -4.31 -3.85 -12.30
CA SER A 168 -5.35 -2.95 -11.78
C SER A 168 -6.29 -2.45 -12.90
N ASP A 169 -5.77 -2.29 -14.11
CA ASP A 169 -6.54 -1.90 -15.29
C ASP A 169 -7.30 -3.11 -15.85
N PHE A 170 -6.67 -4.29 -15.80
CA PHE A 170 -7.31 -5.55 -16.15
C PHE A 170 -8.47 -5.90 -15.21
N LEU A 171 -8.33 -5.64 -13.90
CA LEU A 171 -9.45 -5.73 -12.96
C LEU A 171 -10.61 -4.82 -13.38
N SER A 172 -10.34 -3.57 -13.79
CA SER A 172 -11.38 -2.71 -14.34
C SER A 172 -12.01 -3.27 -15.62
N SER A 173 -11.21 -3.89 -16.51
CA SER A 173 -11.71 -4.57 -17.71
C SER A 173 -12.68 -5.71 -17.36
N ILE A 174 -12.34 -6.54 -16.36
CA ILE A 174 -13.22 -7.60 -15.83
C ILE A 174 -14.56 -6.99 -15.39
N LEU A 175 -14.53 -5.90 -14.61
CA LEU A 175 -15.75 -5.28 -14.12
C LEU A 175 -16.60 -4.69 -15.24
N ILE A 176 -16.01 -4.09 -16.28
CA ILE A 176 -16.74 -3.56 -17.44
C ILE A 176 -17.43 -4.69 -18.20
N VAL A 177 -16.74 -5.81 -18.43
CA VAL A 177 -17.30 -6.98 -19.12
C VAL A 177 -18.42 -7.65 -18.31
N LEU A 178 -18.40 -7.51 -16.98
CA LEU A 178 -19.52 -7.86 -16.10
C LEU A 178 -20.66 -6.80 -16.06
N GLY A 179 -20.62 -5.80 -16.93
CA GLY A 179 -21.64 -4.75 -17.04
C GLY A 179 -21.52 -3.63 -16.01
N SER A 180 -20.32 -3.31 -15.55
CA SER A 180 -20.05 -2.06 -14.82
C SER A 180 -19.91 -0.90 -15.81
N SER A 181 -20.32 0.30 -15.41
CA SER A 181 -19.90 1.50 -16.13
C SER A 181 -18.39 1.71 -15.98
N LEU A 182 -17.81 2.48 -16.91
CA LEU A 182 -16.39 2.83 -16.88
C LEU A 182 -16.03 3.46 -15.54
N SER A 183 -16.78 4.48 -15.10
CA SER A 183 -16.51 5.16 -13.82
C SER A 183 -16.52 4.19 -12.64
N LEU A 184 -17.56 3.36 -12.53
CA LEU A 184 -17.66 2.39 -11.43
C LEU A 184 -16.57 1.32 -11.45
N SER A 185 -16.07 0.95 -12.64
CA SER A 185 -14.99 -0.03 -12.77
C SER A 185 -13.66 0.46 -12.20
N TYR A 186 -13.47 1.78 -12.07
CA TYR A 186 -12.30 2.38 -11.43
C TYR A 186 -12.54 2.68 -9.95
N ILE A 187 -13.73 3.18 -9.62
CA ILE A 187 -14.13 3.59 -8.26
C ILE A 187 -14.21 2.39 -7.32
N LEU A 188 -14.85 1.29 -7.72
CA LEU A 188 -15.07 0.14 -6.84
C LEU A 188 -13.76 -0.52 -6.39
N PRO A 189 -12.81 -0.88 -7.29
CA PRO A 189 -11.50 -1.38 -6.87
C PRO A 189 -10.75 -0.39 -5.97
N GLY A 190 -10.80 0.91 -6.30
CA GLY A 190 -10.16 1.97 -5.53
C GLY A 190 -10.64 1.98 -4.07
N ILE A 191 -11.95 1.99 -3.85
CA ILE A 191 -12.54 1.97 -2.50
C ILE A 191 -12.18 0.70 -1.76
N ILE A 192 -12.34 -0.46 -2.39
CA ILE A 192 -12.18 -1.77 -1.77
C ILE A 192 -10.72 -2.02 -1.36
N LEU A 193 -9.77 -1.81 -2.28
CA LEU A 193 -8.35 -2.08 -2.03
C LEU A 193 -7.72 -1.03 -1.12
N THR A 194 -8.13 0.23 -1.21
CA THR A 194 -7.67 1.28 -0.28
C THR A 194 -8.17 1.02 1.14
N THR A 195 -9.46 0.70 1.31
CA THR A 195 -10.02 0.39 2.64
C THR A 195 -9.31 -0.83 3.24
N SER A 196 -9.08 -1.87 2.43
CA SER A 196 -8.32 -3.05 2.85
C SER A 196 -6.89 -2.69 3.27
N SER A 197 -6.22 -1.81 2.52
CA SER A 197 -4.88 -1.33 2.82
C SER A 197 -4.81 -0.54 4.13
N ILE A 198 -5.78 0.33 4.41
CA ILE A 198 -5.85 1.08 5.67
C ILE A 198 -6.04 0.12 6.86
N LEU A 199 -6.90 -0.90 6.72
CA LEU A 199 -7.10 -1.91 7.76
C LEU A 199 -5.84 -2.76 7.99
N LEU A 200 -5.13 -3.12 6.91
CA LEU A 200 -3.85 -3.82 6.99
C LEU A 200 -2.75 -2.95 7.61
N LEU A 201 -2.73 -1.65 7.30
CA LEU A 201 -1.81 -0.69 7.88
C LEU A 201 -2.07 -0.53 9.39
N TYR A 202 -3.33 -0.41 9.80
CA TYR A 202 -3.70 -0.45 11.21
C TYR A 202 -3.22 -1.74 11.89
N TYR A 203 -3.42 -2.90 11.24
CA TYR A 203 -2.98 -4.18 11.78
C TYR A 203 -1.45 -4.24 11.92
N LEU A 204 -0.70 -3.80 10.91
CA LEU A 204 0.75 -3.65 10.98
C LEU A 204 1.14 -2.78 12.18
N GLY A 205 0.47 -1.64 12.37
CA GLY A 205 0.64 -0.80 13.56
C GLY A 205 0.47 -1.58 14.85
N THR A 206 -0.61 -2.36 15.00
CA THR A 206 -0.81 -3.16 16.22
C THR A 206 0.26 -4.24 16.45
N VAL A 207 0.85 -4.77 15.38
CA VAL A 207 2.00 -5.70 15.45
C VAL A 207 3.25 -4.95 15.91
N LEU A 208 3.51 -3.77 15.35
CA LEU A 208 4.70 -2.97 15.60
C LEU A 208 4.72 -2.31 16.97
N VAL A 209 3.64 -1.67 17.42
CA VAL A 209 3.65 -0.88 18.67
C VAL A 209 2.89 -1.52 19.82
N LYS A 210 2.23 -2.66 19.59
CA LYS A 210 1.45 -3.42 20.59
C LYS A 210 0.40 -2.58 21.35
N SER A 211 -0.05 -1.48 20.75
CA SER A 211 -1.02 -0.54 21.32
C SER A 211 -2.00 -0.06 20.25
N LYS A 212 -3.30 -0.23 20.50
CA LYS A 212 -4.36 0.18 19.56
C LYS A 212 -4.36 1.70 19.33
N ASN A 213 -4.20 2.48 20.39
CA ASN A 213 -4.26 3.95 20.30
C ASN A 213 -3.06 4.52 19.53
N ILE A 214 -1.86 3.98 19.76
CA ILE A 214 -0.66 4.39 19.03
C ILE A 214 -0.76 3.93 17.57
N ALA A 215 -1.33 2.75 17.30
CA ALA A 215 -1.58 2.29 15.94
C ALA A 215 -2.57 3.20 15.19
N ILE A 216 -3.68 3.63 15.81
CA ILE A 216 -4.60 4.60 15.21
C ILE A 216 -3.88 5.92 14.91
N LEU A 217 -3.12 6.45 15.87
CA LEU A 217 -2.35 7.68 15.68
C LEU A 217 -1.34 7.54 14.53
N GLY A 218 -0.65 6.41 14.43
CA GLY A 218 0.29 6.11 13.35
C GLY A 218 -0.40 6.01 11.99
N VAL A 219 -1.60 5.42 11.91
CA VAL A 219 -2.40 5.40 10.68
C VAL A 219 -2.77 6.83 10.27
N LEU A 220 -3.22 7.68 11.18
CA LEU A 220 -3.56 9.07 10.84
C LEU A 220 -2.34 9.84 10.32
N ILE A 221 -1.18 9.71 10.96
CA ILE A 221 0.08 10.31 10.50
C ILE A 221 0.48 9.77 9.12
N ALA A 222 0.27 8.48 8.88
CA ALA A 222 0.59 7.82 7.63
C ALA A 222 -0.38 8.20 6.48
N LEU A 223 -1.66 8.45 6.75
CA LEU A 223 -2.63 8.77 5.71
C LEU A 223 -2.61 10.24 5.30
N PHE A 224 -2.39 11.12 6.28
CA PHE A 224 -2.44 12.57 6.09
C PHE A 224 -1.05 13.18 6.15
N TRP A 225 0.00 12.47 5.74
CA TRP A 225 1.34 12.98 5.92
C TRP A 225 1.53 14.35 5.25
N GLY A 226 2.32 15.19 5.90
CA GLY A 226 2.63 16.51 5.39
C GLY A 226 3.93 17.07 5.97
N GLY A 227 4.47 18.06 5.26
CA GLY A 227 5.57 18.89 5.72
C GLY A 227 5.09 20.22 6.29
N ILE A 228 5.98 21.22 6.30
CA ILE A 228 5.66 22.58 6.75
C ILE A 228 4.74 23.36 5.80
N GLY A 229 4.23 22.71 4.75
CA GLY A 229 3.37 23.30 3.73
C GLY A 229 2.15 24.05 4.29
N PHE A 230 1.65 23.61 5.45
CA PHE A 230 0.55 24.26 6.16
C PHE A 230 0.83 25.73 6.50
N VAL A 231 2.10 26.14 6.64
CA VAL A 231 2.45 27.55 6.88
C VAL A 231 2.03 28.41 5.70
N TYR A 232 2.27 27.94 4.47
CA TYR A 232 1.85 28.66 3.26
C TYR A 232 0.33 28.65 3.10
N PHE A 233 -0.34 27.58 3.52
CA PHE A 233 -1.80 27.52 3.55
C PHE A 233 -2.40 28.56 4.51
N PHE A 234 -1.86 28.66 5.73
CA PHE A 234 -2.34 29.66 6.68
C PHE A 234 -2.03 31.10 6.25
N GLN A 235 -0.88 31.34 5.62
CA GLN A 235 -0.58 32.63 5.00
C GLN A 235 -1.64 32.99 3.95
N GLU A 236 -1.99 32.04 3.08
CA GLU A 236 -3.02 32.26 2.05
C GLU A 236 -4.40 32.53 2.67
N LEU A 237 -4.79 31.78 3.69
CA LEU A 237 -6.04 31.99 4.43
C LEU A 237 -6.11 33.38 5.08
N GLN A 238 -5.00 33.87 5.65
CA GLN A 238 -4.94 35.19 6.28
C GLN A 238 -5.10 36.33 5.26
N THR A 239 -4.60 36.12 4.04
CA THR A 239 -4.67 37.12 2.96
C THR A 239 -5.91 36.98 2.07
N SER A 240 -6.73 35.94 2.27
CA SER A 240 -7.86 35.64 1.40
C SER A 240 -9.02 36.60 1.62
N GLY A 241 -9.58 37.13 0.52
CA GLY A 241 -10.83 37.88 0.53
C GLY A 241 -12.08 37.01 0.79
N ASN A 242 -11.96 35.69 0.74
CA ASN A 242 -13.04 34.75 1.06
C ASN A 242 -12.48 33.47 1.70
N LEU A 243 -12.40 33.48 3.04
CA LEU A 243 -11.82 32.41 3.84
C LEU A 243 -12.48 31.04 3.62
N LEU A 244 -13.82 30.99 3.51
CA LEU A 244 -14.55 29.73 3.32
C LEU A 244 -14.21 29.10 1.96
N SER A 245 -14.13 29.92 0.91
CA SER A 245 -13.77 29.44 -0.42
C SER A 245 -12.35 28.88 -0.46
N THR A 246 -11.37 29.56 0.15
CA THR A 246 -9.97 29.10 0.20
C THR A 246 -9.81 27.84 1.05
N LEU A 247 -10.62 27.67 2.10
CA LEU A 247 -10.61 26.47 2.92
C LEU A 247 -11.13 25.24 2.15
N ILE A 248 -12.20 25.40 1.37
CA ILE A 248 -12.85 24.29 0.65
C ILE A 248 -12.15 24.01 -0.69
N TYR A 249 -11.60 25.05 -1.33
CA TYR A 249 -10.94 25.00 -2.63
C TYR A 249 -9.56 25.67 -2.55
N PRO A 250 -8.58 25.01 -1.92
CA PRO A 250 -7.23 25.56 -1.84
C PRO A 250 -6.64 25.75 -3.23
N ALA A 251 -6.00 26.90 -3.48
CA ALA A 251 -5.45 27.23 -4.81
C ALA A 251 -4.20 26.41 -5.17
N LYS A 252 -3.57 25.77 -4.18
CA LYS A 252 -2.29 25.06 -4.31
C LYS A 252 -2.33 23.71 -3.59
N GLU A 253 -1.52 22.79 -4.10
CA GLU A 253 -1.19 21.54 -3.42
C GLU A 253 -0.05 21.83 -2.43
N TYR A 254 -0.35 22.02 -1.15
CA TYR A 254 0.65 22.49 -0.17
C TYR A 254 1.72 21.47 0.22
N THR A 255 1.61 20.23 -0.25
CA THR A 255 2.67 19.20 -0.19
C THR A 255 3.44 19.07 -1.50
N PHE A 256 2.96 19.72 -2.56
CA PHE A 256 3.57 19.78 -3.89
C PHE A 256 3.54 21.22 -4.42
N TYR A 257 4.49 22.02 -3.95
CA TYR A 257 4.62 23.42 -4.31
C TYR A 257 6.05 23.70 -4.75
N GLU A 258 6.29 23.53 -6.05
CA GLU A 258 7.62 23.66 -6.66
C GLU A 258 8.30 25.00 -6.33
N GLY A 259 7.55 26.12 -6.39
CA GLY A 259 8.08 27.45 -6.04
C GLY A 259 8.54 27.61 -4.59
N LYS A 260 8.22 26.65 -3.71
CA LYS A 260 8.70 26.57 -2.33
C LYS A 260 9.56 25.33 -2.07
N ASN A 261 9.91 24.59 -3.13
CA ASN A 261 10.67 23.34 -3.07
C ASN A 261 10.01 22.25 -2.20
N LEU A 262 8.68 22.17 -2.27
CA LEU A 262 7.88 21.10 -1.64
C LEU A 262 7.54 20.03 -2.67
N TRP A 263 7.95 18.80 -2.40
CA TRP A 263 7.87 17.65 -3.31
C TRP A 263 7.32 16.38 -2.65
N PHE A 264 6.98 16.41 -1.36
CA PHE A 264 6.52 15.25 -0.61
C PHE A 264 4.99 15.18 -0.59
N PHE A 265 4.41 14.92 -1.77
CA PHE A 265 2.97 14.90 -2.04
C PHE A 265 2.20 14.06 -1.03
N SER A 266 0.98 14.45 -0.70
CA SER A 266 0.14 13.72 0.25
C SER A 266 -0.30 12.34 -0.28
N PHE A 267 -0.24 11.36 0.61
CA PHE A 267 -0.44 9.93 0.29
C PHE A 267 -1.71 9.60 -0.48
N LEU A 268 -2.85 10.03 0.06
CA LEU A 268 -4.15 9.69 -0.49
C LEU A 268 -4.33 10.31 -1.89
N TYR A 269 -3.76 11.49 -2.10
CA TYR A 269 -3.90 12.24 -3.33
C TYR A 269 -2.91 11.80 -4.41
N SER A 270 -1.65 11.52 -4.08
CA SER A 270 -0.61 11.20 -5.08
C SER A 270 -0.33 9.72 -5.29
N GLU A 271 -0.46 8.90 -4.26
CA GLU A 271 -0.13 7.46 -4.34
C GLU A 271 -1.40 6.65 -4.56
N ILE A 272 -2.41 6.84 -3.71
CA ILE A 272 -3.61 6.00 -3.71
C ILE A 272 -4.55 6.30 -4.88
N LEU A 273 -4.79 7.58 -5.16
CA LEU A 273 -5.83 7.98 -6.11
C LEU A 273 -5.41 7.79 -7.58
N PRO A 274 -4.31 8.38 -8.07
CA PRO A 274 -3.93 8.28 -9.48
C PRO A 274 -3.30 6.91 -9.78
N GLN A 275 -2.32 6.46 -8.99
CA GLN A 275 -1.48 5.31 -9.36
C GLN A 275 -2.22 3.97 -9.25
N ARG A 276 -2.74 3.48 -10.37
CA ARG A 276 -3.58 2.27 -10.40
C ARG A 276 -2.86 1.02 -9.90
N SER A 277 -1.60 0.84 -10.26
CA SER A 277 -0.76 -0.29 -9.82
C SER A 277 -0.57 -0.33 -8.29
N PHE A 278 -0.52 0.84 -7.65
CA PHE A 278 -0.30 0.96 -6.21
C PHE A 278 -1.47 0.38 -5.38
N LEU A 279 -2.69 0.38 -5.94
CA LEU A 279 -3.88 -0.22 -5.30
C LEU A 279 -3.70 -1.70 -4.95
N PHE A 280 -3.00 -2.47 -5.79
CA PHE A 280 -2.59 -3.84 -5.45
C PHE A 280 -1.24 -3.86 -4.74
N GLY A 281 -0.30 -3.02 -5.18
CA GLY A 281 1.05 -2.98 -4.66
C GLY A 281 1.12 -2.77 -3.14
N LEU A 282 0.36 -1.83 -2.59
CA LEU A 282 0.36 -1.51 -1.17
C LEU A 282 -0.18 -2.65 -0.29
N PRO A 283 -1.39 -3.20 -0.50
CA PRO A 283 -1.90 -4.24 0.37
C PRO A 283 -1.09 -5.53 0.27
N ILE A 284 -0.56 -5.90 -0.90
CA ILE A 284 0.34 -7.05 -1.06
C ILE A 284 1.63 -6.83 -0.25
N PHE A 285 2.21 -5.63 -0.31
CA PHE A 285 3.37 -5.26 0.51
C PHE A 285 3.06 -5.39 2.00
N LEU A 286 1.93 -4.84 2.46
CA LEU A 286 1.54 -4.86 3.88
C LEU A 286 1.32 -6.29 4.38
N ILE A 287 0.58 -7.12 3.63
CA ILE A 287 0.37 -8.54 3.97
C ILE A 287 1.72 -9.26 4.04
N SER A 288 2.58 -9.08 3.05
CA SER A 288 3.90 -9.71 3.01
C SER A 288 4.74 -9.31 4.23
N LEU A 289 4.84 -8.02 4.54
CA LEU A 289 5.57 -7.52 5.69
C LEU A 289 5.03 -8.06 7.01
N ILE A 290 3.70 -8.06 7.18
CA ILE A 290 3.03 -8.60 8.38
C ILE A 290 3.34 -10.09 8.55
N LEU A 291 3.20 -10.88 7.48
CA LEU A 291 3.43 -12.32 7.52
C LEU A 291 4.92 -12.63 7.75
N MET A 292 5.83 -11.90 7.12
CA MET A 292 7.27 -12.03 7.36
C MET A 292 7.62 -11.77 8.84
N ILE A 293 7.16 -10.64 9.40
CA ILE A 293 7.44 -10.28 10.81
C ILE A 293 6.92 -11.40 11.74
N GLN A 294 5.66 -11.83 11.57
CA GLN A 294 5.08 -12.85 12.42
C GLN A 294 5.69 -14.24 12.19
N GLY A 295 6.06 -14.58 10.96
CA GLY A 295 6.73 -15.83 10.62
C GLY A 295 8.10 -15.94 11.27
N LEU A 296 8.83 -14.83 11.33
CA LEU A 296 10.13 -14.75 12.03
C LEU A 296 9.97 -14.76 13.55
N GLU A 297 9.03 -14.01 14.11
CA GLU A 297 8.82 -13.94 15.57
C GLU A 297 8.23 -15.21 16.17
N LYS A 298 7.32 -15.89 15.44
CA LYS A 298 6.58 -17.07 15.93
C LYS A 298 7.08 -18.39 15.31
N SER A 299 8.16 -18.35 14.52
CA SER A 299 8.69 -19.50 13.77
C SER A 299 7.64 -20.26 12.96
N LYS A 300 6.84 -19.53 12.18
CA LYS A 300 5.80 -20.08 11.31
C LYS A 300 6.26 -20.10 9.85
N LYS A 301 6.64 -21.28 9.36
CA LYS A 301 7.15 -21.49 7.99
C LYS A 301 6.13 -21.13 6.91
N ASN A 302 4.86 -21.46 7.13
CA ASN A 302 3.77 -21.10 6.22
C ASN A 302 3.61 -19.58 6.06
N TYR A 303 3.85 -18.79 7.11
CA TYR A 303 3.81 -17.33 7.01
C TYR A 303 4.96 -16.79 6.14
N LEU A 304 6.16 -17.36 6.31
CA LEU A 304 7.31 -17.02 5.48
C LEU A 304 7.06 -17.39 4.01
N LEU A 305 6.54 -18.59 3.75
CA LEU A 305 6.20 -19.07 2.42
C LEU A 305 5.23 -18.15 1.70
N VAL A 306 4.11 -17.84 2.35
CA VAL A 306 3.08 -16.97 1.77
C VAL A 306 3.63 -15.56 1.55
N SER A 307 4.43 -15.04 2.49
CA SER A 307 5.12 -13.77 2.28
C SER A 307 6.06 -13.84 1.06
N GLY A 308 6.87 -14.90 0.92
CA GLY A 308 7.81 -15.03 -0.19
C GLY A 308 7.11 -15.12 -1.54
N LEU A 309 6.02 -15.88 -1.63
CA LEU A 309 5.19 -15.98 -2.82
C LEU A 309 4.54 -14.64 -3.18
N LEU A 310 3.97 -13.92 -2.21
CA LEU A 310 3.35 -12.62 -2.46
C LEU A 310 4.38 -11.57 -2.90
N VAL A 311 5.55 -11.54 -2.28
CA VAL A 311 6.64 -10.67 -2.74
C VAL A 311 7.06 -11.04 -4.15
N SER A 312 7.13 -12.33 -4.46
CA SER A 312 7.58 -12.74 -5.78
C SER A 312 6.66 -12.29 -6.91
N ILE A 313 5.34 -12.17 -6.70
CA ILE A 313 4.41 -11.73 -7.75
C ILE A 313 4.28 -10.20 -7.85
N LEU A 314 4.80 -9.45 -6.87
CA LEU A 314 4.68 -8.00 -6.84
C LEU A 314 5.14 -7.30 -8.12
N PRO A 315 6.17 -7.72 -8.87
CA PRO A 315 6.56 -7.03 -10.09
C PRO A 315 5.45 -6.89 -11.14
N PHE A 316 4.55 -7.88 -11.25
CA PHE A 316 3.37 -7.81 -12.11
C PHE A 316 2.36 -6.73 -11.67
N PHE A 317 2.29 -6.44 -10.37
CA PHE A 317 1.30 -5.53 -9.79
C PHE A 317 1.86 -4.15 -9.52
N HIS A 318 3.07 -4.05 -8.98
CA HIS A 318 3.76 -2.82 -8.64
C HIS A 318 5.26 -3.04 -8.35
N THR A 319 6.13 -2.61 -9.27
CA THR A 319 7.59 -2.77 -9.17
C THR A 319 8.21 -2.04 -7.97
N HIS A 320 7.72 -0.85 -7.60
CA HIS A 320 8.29 -0.12 -6.45
C HIS A 320 7.94 -0.78 -5.11
N SER A 321 6.76 -1.40 -4.98
CA SER A 321 6.44 -2.25 -3.81
C SER A 321 7.44 -3.39 -3.66
N TYR A 322 7.74 -4.07 -4.78
CA TYR A 322 8.71 -5.16 -4.82
C TYR A 322 10.09 -4.66 -4.38
N LEU A 323 10.58 -3.59 -5.01
CA LEU A 323 11.88 -3.02 -4.66
C LEU A 323 11.95 -2.62 -3.18
N SER A 324 10.92 -1.95 -2.66
CA SER A 324 10.86 -1.53 -1.26
C SER A 324 10.91 -2.70 -0.28
N ILE A 325 10.22 -3.82 -0.54
CA ILE A 325 10.31 -4.96 0.37
C ILE A 325 11.65 -5.69 0.26
N ILE A 326 12.26 -5.77 -0.92
CA ILE A 326 13.61 -6.34 -1.09
C ILE A 326 14.66 -5.52 -0.34
N LEU A 327 14.65 -4.20 -0.52
CA LEU A 327 15.55 -3.29 0.20
C LEU A 327 15.34 -3.36 1.71
N PHE A 328 14.08 -3.43 2.16
CA PHE A 328 13.76 -3.62 3.57
C PHE A 328 14.31 -4.96 4.10
N CYS A 329 14.09 -6.07 3.39
CA CYS A 329 14.60 -7.39 3.76
C CYS A 329 16.12 -7.41 3.85
N ALA A 330 16.81 -6.78 2.89
CA ALA A 330 18.27 -6.67 2.86
C ALA A 330 18.83 -5.95 4.10
N ALA A 331 18.11 -4.97 4.64
CA ALA A 331 18.49 -4.29 5.89
C ALA A 331 18.03 -5.05 7.15
N TYR A 332 16.81 -5.60 7.14
CA TYR A 332 16.17 -6.18 8.32
C TYR A 332 16.71 -7.57 8.69
N LEU A 333 16.89 -8.46 7.72
CA LEU A 333 17.31 -9.84 7.99
C LEU A 333 18.68 -9.92 8.67
N PRO A 334 19.72 -9.16 8.25
CA PRO A 334 20.99 -9.14 8.98
C PRO A 334 20.83 -8.68 10.44
N LEU A 335 20.06 -7.62 10.69
CA LEU A 335 19.79 -7.14 12.04
C LEU A 335 19.03 -8.17 12.89
N TYR A 336 18.10 -8.90 12.28
CA TYR A 336 17.39 -10.01 12.90
C TYR A 336 18.36 -11.14 13.28
N PHE A 337 19.19 -11.61 12.33
CA PHE A 337 20.13 -12.71 12.58
C PHE A 337 21.23 -12.36 13.58
N ILE A 338 21.75 -11.13 13.58
CA ILE A 338 22.70 -10.68 14.62
C ILE A 338 22.08 -10.81 16.02
N ASN A 339 20.80 -10.45 16.15
CA ASN A 339 20.10 -10.54 17.43
C ASN A 339 19.75 -11.98 17.79
N TYR A 340 19.30 -12.76 16.80
CA TYR A 340 18.93 -14.16 16.99
C TYR A 340 20.14 -15.01 17.37
N LEU A 341 21.30 -14.79 16.74
CA LEU A 341 22.57 -15.43 17.07
C LEU A 341 22.98 -15.17 18.51
N LYS A 342 22.84 -13.92 18.98
CA LYS A 342 23.13 -13.55 20.38
C LYS A 342 22.18 -14.22 21.38
N SER A 343 20.92 -14.45 21.02
CA SER A 343 19.92 -15.01 21.94
C SER A 343 19.80 -16.53 21.91
N ALA A 344 20.05 -17.16 20.76
CA ALA A 344 19.74 -18.58 20.51
C ALA A 344 20.97 -19.42 20.14
N GLY A 345 22.13 -18.81 19.91
CA GLY A 345 23.36 -19.50 19.53
C GLY A 345 23.45 -19.86 18.04
N SER A 346 24.60 -20.39 17.63
CA SER A 346 24.95 -20.65 16.23
C SER A 346 24.08 -21.72 15.57
N ALA A 347 23.91 -22.89 16.22
CA ALA A 347 23.16 -24.01 15.66
C ALA A 347 21.69 -23.66 15.37
N ALA A 348 21.01 -23.00 16.31
CA ALA A 348 19.64 -22.53 16.10
C ALA A 348 19.56 -21.47 14.99
N SER A 349 20.56 -20.60 14.89
CA SER A 349 20.62 -19.55 13.87
C SER A 349 20.81 -20.11 12.46
N LEU A 350 21.62 -21.16 12.30
CA LEU A 350 21.79 -21.87 11.02
C LEU A 350 20.47 -22.51 10.58
N LYS A 351 19.78 -23.21 11.47
CA LYS A 351 18.45 -23.76 11.19
C LYS A 351 17.45 -22.66 10.82
N LYS A 352 17.50 -21.53 11.51
CA LYS A 352 16.62 -20.40 11.21
C LYS A 352 16.94 -19.76 9.86
N LEU A 353 18.21 -19.69 9.50
CA LEU A 353 18.67 -19.21 8.20
C LEU A 353 18.17 -20.12 7.07
N GLU A 354 18.28 -21.43 7.26
CA GLU A 354 17.73 -22.43 6.33
C GLU A 354 16.21 -22.22 6.14
N GLU A 355 15.44 -22.02 7.21
CA GLU A 355 14.02 -21.71 7.11
C GLU A 355 13.74 -20.42 6.30
N VAL A 356 14.51 -19.35 6.55
CA VAL A 356 14.35 -18.09 5.82
C VAL A 356 14.74 -18.25 4.35
N LEU A 357 15.79 -19.02 4.04
CA LEU A 357 16.19 -19.29 2.67
C LEU A 357 15.11 -20.08 1.94
N LEU A 358 14.70 -21.22 2.47
CA LEU A 358 13.75 -22.13 1.83
C LEU A 358 12.35 -21.53 1.69
N TYR A 359 11.86 -20.85 2.72
CA TYR A 359 10.46 -20.41 2.77
C TYR A 359 10.29 -18.93 2.45
N LEU A 360 11.33 -18.09 2.43
CA LEU A 360 11.17 -16.66 2.07
C LEU A 360 11.99 -16.31 0.84
N LEU A 361 13.32 -16.50 0.88
CA LEU A 361 14.22 -15.94 -0.14
C LEU A 361 14.23 -16.72 -1.45
N ILE A 362 14.16 -18.06 -1.42
CA ILE A 362 14.08 -18.89 -2.63
C ILE A 362 12.78 -18.64 -3.39
N PRO A 363 11.58 -18.61 -2.77
CA PRO A 363 10.36 -18.21 -3.46
C PRO A 363 10.47 -16.83 -4.11
N ILE A 364 11.03 -15.84 -3.39
CA ILE A 364 11.26 -14.49 -3.91
C ILE A 364 12.17 -14.50 -5.14
N ALA A 365 13.32 -15.17 -5.04
CA ALA A 365 14.31 -15.20 -6.11
C ALA A 365 13.82 -16.03 -7.31
N GLY A 366 13.34 -17.26 -7.08
CA GLY A 366 12.94 -18.17 -8.14
C GLY A 366 11.82 -17.61 -9.01
N LEU A 367 10.72 -17.17 -8.40
CA LEU A 367 9.59 -16.60 -9.14
C LEU A 367 9.88 -15.18 -9.63
N GLY A 368 10.73 -14.41 -8.93
CA GLY A 368 11.19 -13.10 -9.38
C GLY A 368 12.04 -13.17 -10.66
N LEU A 369 12.89 -14.20 -10.79
CA LEU A 369 13.72 -14.41 -11.99
C LEU A 369 12.89 -14.70 -13.24
N ILE A 370 11.76 -15.41 -13.10
CA ILE A 370 10.82 -15.68 -14.21
C ILE A 370 10.26 -14.37 -14.79
N GLN A 371 10.25 -13.29 -14.02
CA GLN A 371 9.72 -11.99 -14.42
C GLN A 371 10.77 -11.06 -15.05
N LEU A 372 12.05 -11.46 -15.11
CA LEU A 372 13.10 -10.66 -15.77
C LEU A 372 12.76 -10.22 -17.21
N PRO A 373 12.11 -11.05 -18.05
CA PRO A 373 11.73 -10.60 -19.40
C PRO A 373 10.80 -9.38 -19.41
N LEU A 374 9.99 -9.15 -18.38
CA LEU A 374 9.13 -7.96 -18.26
C LEU A 374 9.95 -6.66 -18.14
N PHE A 375 11.18 -6.78 -17.69
CA PHE A 375 12.12 -5.68 -17.52
C PHE A 375 13.09 -5.54 -18.69
N SER A 376 12.99 -6.37 -19.72
CA SER A 376 13.90 -6.34 -20.87
C SER A 376 13.79 -5.06 -21.70
N SER A 377 12.63 -4.40 -21.67
CA SER A 377 12.40 -3.10 -22.31
C SER A 377 12.80 -1.90 -21.44
N LEU A 378 13.24 -2.13 -20.19
CA LEU A 378 13.70 -1.03 -19.33
C LEU A 378 15.07 -0.54 -19.79
N ASN A 379 15.13 0.75 -20.15
CA ASN A 379 16.40 1.43 -20.26
C ASN A 379 16.97 1.68 -18.86
N LEU A 380 17.89 0.81 -18.42
CA LEU A 380 18.49 0.87 -17.09
C LEU A 380 19.22 2.19 -16.82
N GLY A 381 19.85 2.82 -17.83
CA GLY A 381 20.54 4.11 -17.65
C GLY A 381 19.57 5.29 -17.44
N GLN A 382 18.36 5.20 -18.00
CA GLN A 382 17.30 6.17 -17.74
C GLN A 382 16.55 5.89 -16.44
N THR A 383 16.37 4.62 -16.07
CA THR A 383 15.65 4.23 -14.86
C THR A 383 16.50 4.37 -13.59
N VAL A 384 17.75 3.89 -13.63
CA VAL A 384 18.67 3.90 -12.49
C VAL A 384 19.75 4.95 -12.72
N GLY A 385 20.00 5.79 -11.71
CA GLY A 385 21.01 6.83 -11.82
C GLY A 385 21.50 7.30 -10.46
N ILE A 386 22.67 7.91 -10.42
CA ILE A 386 23.19 8.54 -9.20
C ILE A 386 22.40 9.84 -8.97
N ASN A 387 22.01 10.07 -7.73
CA ASN A 387 21.34 11.29 -7.29
C ASN A 387 21.97 11.75 -5.96
N TRP A 388 21.85 13.02 -5.60
CA TRP A 388 22.24 13.49 -4.27
C TRP A 388 21.16 14.40 -3.68
N GLY A 389 20.49 13.88 -2.66
CA GLY A 389 19.41 14.57 -1.97
C GLY A 389 18.23 14.78 -2.87
N TRP A 390 17.39 13.75 -2.96
CA TRP A 390 16.22 13.68 -3.83
C TRP A 390 15.46 15.00 -3.91
N MET A 391 15.32 15.55 -5.13
CA MET A 391 14.61 16.80 -5.43
C MET A 391 15.09 18.06 -4.67
N LYS A 392 16.18 18.01 -3.89
CA LYS A 392 16.58 19.13 -3.03
C LYS A 392 17.03 20.37 -3.83
N ARG A 393 17.49 20.18 -5.07
CA ARG A 393 18.15 21.23 -5.90
C ARG A 393 19.33 21.85 -5.14
N ASP A 394 19.39 23.17 -5.04
CA ASP A 394 20.43 23.91 -4.32
C ASP A 394 20.16 24.03 -2.81
N GLU A 395 19.00 23.57 -2.33
CA GLU A 395 18.66 23.65 -0.91
C GLU A 395 19.56 22.72 -0.07
N ASN A 396 19.82 23.12 1.18
CA ASN A 396 20.50 22.27 2.15
C ASN A 396 19.66 21.00 2.40
N PHE A 397 20.31 19.85 2.45
CA PHE A 397 19.65 18.54 2.62
C PHE A 397 18.73 18.48 3.85
N LEU A 398 19.18 18.98 5.01
CA LEU A 398 18.41 18.94 6.25
C LEU A 398 17.23 19.92 6.19
N THR A 399 17.44 21.11 5.64
CA THR A 399 16.38 22.10 5.44
C THR A 399 15.30 21.57 4.51
N PHE A 400 15.70 20.99 3.37
CA PHE A 400 14.79 20.38 2.41
C PHE A 400 13.91 19.30 3.07
N TRP A 401 14.52 18.35 3.78
CA TRP A 401 13.77 17.27 4.40
C TRP A 401 12.91 17.72 5.58
N PHE A 402 13.38 18.69 6.38
CA PHE A 402 12.56 19.29 7.43
C PHE A 402 11.35 20.04 6.82
N LYS A 403 11.53 20.75 5.71
CA LYS A 403 10.40 21.39 5.01
C LYS A 403 9.38 20.38 4.52
N ASN A 404 9.85 19.27 3.95
CA ASN A 404 9.00 18.28 3.30
C ASN A 404 8.34 17.28 4.27
N THR A 405 8.94 17.04 5.44
CA THR A 405 8.44 16.03 6.40
C THR A 405 8.19 16.59 7.81
N GLY A 406 8.45 17.89 8.02
CA GLY A 406 8.25 18.56 9.30
C GLY A 406 9.01 17.88 10.44
N PHE A 407 8.31 17.65 11.55
CA PHE A 407 8.86 17.02 12.74
C PHE A 407 8.97 15.49 12.66
N PHE A 408 8.69 14.88 11.50
CA PHE A 408 8.71 13.42 11.35
C PHE A 408 10.08 12.82 11.69
N TRP A 409 11.17 13.35 11.09
CA TRP A 409 12.53 12.91 11.37
C TRP A 409 12.95 13.07 12.84
N PRO A 410 12.82 14.28 13.45
CA PRO A 410 13.11 14.46 14.86
C PRO A 410 12.37 13.46 15.77
N LEU A 411 11.08 13.20 15.49
CA LEU A 411 10.28 12.28 16.28
C LEU A 411 10.61 10.81 16.03
N LEU A 412 11.01 10.45 14.80
CA LEU A 412 11.46 9.11 14.46
C LEU A 412 12.78 8.79 15.17
N LEU A 413 13.74 9.72 15.16
CA LEU A 413 15.00 9.59 15.89
C LEU A 413 14.74 9.52 17.40
N PHE A 414 13.86 10.38 17.94
CA PHE A 414 13.43 10.28 19.33
C PHE A 414 12.86 8.90 19.66
N ALA A 415 12.09 8.30 18.74
CA ALA A 415 11.57 6.95 18.92
C ALA A 415 12.70 5.91 19.05
N ILE A 416 13.65 5.94 18.12
CA ILE A 416 14.76 4.97 18.05
C ILE A 416 15.66 5.04 19.30
N PHE A 417 15.86 6.22 19.86
CA PHE A 417 16.79 6.43 20.98
C PHE A 417 16.13 6.47 22.36
N LYS A 418 14.87 6.91 22.48
CA LYS A 418 14.24 7.19 23.79
C LYS A 418 12.99 6.35 24.06
N VAL A 419 12.29 5.85 23.03
CA VAL A 419 11.14 4.97 23.25
C VAL A 419 11.65 3.57 23.60
N LYS A 420 11.24 3.06 24.76
CA LYS A 420 11.53 1.68 25.17
C LYS A 420 10.63 0.72 24.38
N VAL A 421 11.12 0.21 23.25
CA VAL A 421 10.45 -0.80 22.41
C VAL A 421 11.22 -2.12 22.40
N HIS A 422 10.53 -3.21 22.08
CA HIS A 422 11.16 -4.50 21.85
C HIS A 422 12.24 -4.40 20.77
N LYS A 423 13.32 -5.18 20.89
CA LYS A 423 14.47 -5.09 20.00
C LYS A 423 14.11 -5.33 18.53
N THR A 424 13.19 -6.27 18.25
CA THR A 424 12.66 -6.53 16.91
C THR A 424 12.02 -5.28 16.30
N ILE A 425 11.22 -4.56 17.08
CA ILE A 425 10.51 -3.34 16.66
C ILE A 425 11.55 -2.26 16.32
N LYS A 426 12.59 -2.10 17.15
CA LYS A 426 13.70 -1.18 16.87
C LYS A 426 14.45 -1.55 15.58
N ASN A 427 14.72 -2.83 15.34
CA ASN A 427 15.33 -3.29 14.09
C ASN A 427 14.47 -2.97 12.86
N ILE A 428 13.14 -3.05 12.97
CA ILE A 428 12.23 -2.69 11.88
C ILE A 428 12.32 -1.20 11.57
N ALA A 429 12.33 -0.34 12.60
CA ALA A 429 12.55 1.11 12.41
C ALA A 429 13.92 1.41 11.78
N LEU A 430 14.97 0.73 12.21
CA LEU A 430 16.31 0.91 11.63
C LEU A 430 16.37 0.42 10.19
N ALA A 431 15.74 -0.71 9.89
CA ALA A 431 15.68 -1.25 8.54
C ALA A 431 14.88 -0.34 7.61
N SER A 432 13.78 0.27 8.06
CA SER A 432 13.00 1.17 7.20
C SER A 432 13.76 2.43 6.80
N ILE A 433 14.80 2.85 7.53
CA ILE A 433 15.67 3.99 7.15
C ILE A 433 16.35 3.75 5.80
N ILE A 434 16.61 2.49 5.41
CA ILE A 434 17.22 2.21 4.09
C ILE A 434 16.34 2.71 2.93
N LEU A 435 15.01 2.68 3.13
CA LEU A 435 14.01 3.14 2.16
C LEU A 435 13.94 4.66 2.07
N PHE A 436 14.62 5.37 2.97
CA PHE A 436 14.88 6.80 2.85
C PHE A 436 16.28 7.10 2.34
N VAL A 437 17.29 6.39 2.86
CA VAL A 437 18.68 6.67 2.52
C VAL A 437 18.90 6.38 1.04
N LEU A 438 18.59 5.18 0.55
CA LEU A 438 18.92 4.81 -0.83
C LEU A 438 18.28 5.72 -1.89
N PRO A 439 16.98 6.07 -1.82
CA PRO A 439 16.38 6.93 -2.84
C PRO A 439 16.86 8.38 -2.81
N ASN A 440 17.60 8.80 -1.77
CA ASN A 440 18.33 10.07 -1.79
C ASN A 440 19.63 10.03 -2.60
N PHE A 441 20.22 8.83 -2.75
CA PHE A 441 21.49 8.64 -3.47
C PHE A 441 21.32 8.00 -4.85
N ILE A 442 20.20 7.32 -5.06
CA ILE A 442 19.94 6.52 -6.26
C ILE A 442 18.54 6.84 -6.76
N ARG A 443 18.42 7.22 -8.03
CA ARG A 443 17.17 7.26 -8.78
C ARG A 443 16.76 5.83 -9.14
N PHE A 444 15.51 5.45 -8.91
CA PHE A 444 14.96 4.12 -9.19
C PHE A 444 13.85 4.12 -10.26
N ALA A 445 13.61 5.27 -10.89
CA ALA A 445 12.58 5.46 -11.90
C ALA A 445 13.04 6.50 -12.94
N PRO A 446 12.48 6.51 -14.16
CA PRO A 446 12.84 7.51 -15.17
C PRO A 446 12.73 8.96 -14.69
N TRP A 447 11.66 9.26 -13.95
CA TRP A 447 11.44 10.57 -13.34
C TRP A 447 12.02 10.61 -11.93
N PRO A 448 12.90 11.58 -11.59
CA PRO A 448 13.50 11.63 -10.26
C PRO A 448 12.50 11.73 -9.11
N TYR A 449 11.35 12.41 -9.30
CA TYR A 449 10.32 12.53 -8.27
C TYR A 449 9.65 11.19 -7.92
N ASP A 450 9.67 10.19 -8.80
CA ASP A 450 9.03 8.88 -8.57
C ASP A 450 9.68 8.08 -7.44
N ASN A 451 10.89 8.45 -7.00
CA ASN A 451 11.47 7.91 -5.77
C ASN A 451 10.56 8.12 -4.54
N LEU A 452 9.60 9.06 -4.60
CA LEU A 452 8.52 9.19 -3.61
C LEU A 452 7.83 7.86 -3.32
N LYS A 453 7.61 7.01 -4.34
CA LYS A 453 7.03 5.68 -4.20
C LYS A 453 7.79 4.80 -3.21
N ILE A 454 9.11 4.95 -3.10
CA ILE A 454 9.93 4.21 -2.12
C ILE A 454 9.90 4.88 -0.76
N PHE A 455 9.98 6.22 -0.71
CA PHE A 455 9.87 7.00 0.52
C PHE A 455 8.52 6.78 1.23
N THR A 456 7.45 6.53 0.47
CA THR A 456 6.13 6.14 0.99
C THR A 456 6.24 5.01 1.99
N TYR A 457 6.94 3.91 1.67
CA TYR A 457 7.06 2.77 2.60
C TYR A 457 7.91 3.08 3.83
N TRP A 458 8.94 3.92 3.70
CA TRP A 458 9.68 4.44 4.86
C TRP A 458 8.74 5.20 5.79
N TYR A 459 7.93 6.11 5.25
CA TYR A 459 7.02 6.94 6.02
C TYR A 459 5.90 6.11 6.67
N LEU A 460 5.27 5.19 5.91
CA LEU A 460 4.21 4.31 6.41
C LEU A 460 4.66 3.45 7.61
N ILE A 461 5.88 2.90 7.57
CA ILE A 461 6.44 2.14 8.69
C ILE A 461 6.86 3.09 9.82
N GLY A 462 7.55 4.18 9.49
CA GLY A 462 8.06 5.17 10.45
C GLY A 462 6.96 5.87 11.26
N ALA A 463 5.78 6.06 10.69
CA ALA A 463 4.65 6.76 11.32
C ALA A 463 4.23 6.13 12.66
N PHE A 464 4.35 4.81 12.82
CA PHE A 464 4.04 4.15 14.09
C PHE A 464 5.06 4.45 15.20
N PHE A 465 6.32 4.65 14.83
CA PHE A 465 7.38 5.04 15.75
C PHE A 465 7.25 6.51 16.13
N VAL A 466 6.94 7.38 15.16
CA VAL A 466 6.61 8.79 15.38
C VAL A 466 5.39 8.93 16.30
N ALA A 467 4.33 8.14 16.08
CA ALA A 467 3.17 8.08 16.96
C ALA A 467 3.54 7.65 18.39
N SER A 468 4.49 6.72 18.53
CA SER A 468 4.98 6.29 19.86
C SER A 468 5.67 7.44 20.60
N SER A 469 6.47 8.25 19.89
CA SER A 469 7.10 9.47 20.42
C SER A 469 6.06 10.48 20.89
N ILE A 470 5.07 10.80 20.04
CA ILE A 470 3.98 11.73 20.38
C ILE A 470 3.21 11.24 21.60
N TYR A 471 2.86 9.95 21.65
CA TYR A 471 2.15 9.37 22.78
C TYR A 471 2.95 9.46 24.09
N MET A 472 4.27 9.24 24.04
CA MET A 472 5.13 9.41 25.22
C MET A 472 5.19 10.86 25.70
N ILE A 473 5.27 11.83 24.78
CA ILE A 473 5.24 13.26 25.11
C ILE A 473 3.88 13.63 25.72
N PHE A 474 2.79 13.15 25.14
CA PHE A 474 1.42 13.40 25.60
C PHE A 474 1.19 12.97 27.06
N LYS A 475 1.91 11.95 27.53
CA LYS A 475 1.82 11.47 28.93
C LYS A 475 2.55 12.36 29.94
N ARG A 476 3.28 13.40 29.51
CA ARG A 476 4.07 14.29 30.40
C ARG A 476 3.31 15.55 30.84
N GLY A 477 2.19 15.37 31.55
CA GLY A 477 1.41 16.49 32.11
C GLY A 477 0.74 17.40 31.06
N LEU A 478 0.29 18.58 31.46
CA LEU A 478 -0.44 19.50 30.59
C LEU A 478 0.41 20.02 29.41
N LEU A 479 1.64 20.46 29.69
CA LEU A 479 2.56 20.95 28.66
C LEU A 479 2.87 19.85 27.63
N GLY A 480 3.11 18.62 28.08
CA GLY A 480 3.32 17.48 27.19
C GLY A 480 2.12 17.20 26.28
N LYS A 481 0.88 17.32 26.79
CA LYS A 481 -0.33 17.21 25.97
C LYS A 481 -0.39 18.29 24.89
N ILE A 482 -0.13 19.55 25.25
CA ILE A 482 -0.13 20.67 24.30
C ILE A 482 0.91 20.44 23.20
N ILE A 483 2.15 20.14 23.58
CA ILE A 483 3.25 19.88 22.63
C ILE A 483 2.92 18.71 21.71
N ALA A 484 2.46 17.58 22.26
CA ALA A 484 2.11 16.41 21.47
C ALA A 484 0.99 16.69 20.46
N THR A 485 -0.03 17.46 20.86
CA THR A 485 -1.13 17.87 19.98
C THR A 485 -0.63 18.77 18.85
N LEU A 486 0.21 19.77 19.16
CA LEU A 486 0.78 20.66 18.13
C LEU A 486 1.67 19.91 17.15
N LEU A 487 2.51 19.00 17.65
CA LEU A 487 3.34 18.14 16.80
C LEU A 487 2.48 17.25 15.90
N PHE A 488 1.44 16.62 16.44
CA PHE A 488 0.52 15.81 15.65
C PHE A 488 -0.15 16.64 14.55
N ILE A 489 -0.74 17.79 14.89
CA ILE A 489 -1.38 18.70 13.93
C ILE A 489 -0.38 19.11 12.84
N SER A 490 0.86 19.46 13.21
CA SER A 490 1.88 19.88 12.23
C SER A 490 2.24 18.80 11.21
N LEU A 491 2.10 17.52 11.57
CA LEU A 491 2.40 16.39 10.68
C LEU A 491 1.25 16.06 9.71
N ILE A 492 0.03 16.50 10.04
CA ILE A 492 -1.17 16.10 9.28
C ILE A 492 -1.90 17.23 8.56
N THR A 493 -1.62 18.50 8.89
CA THR A 493 -2.44 19.62 8.40
C THR A 493 -2.25 19.89 6.90
N ALA A 494 -1.06 19.65 6.38
CA ALA A 494 -0.76 19.93 4.97
C ALA A 494 -1.22 18.81 4.01
N GLY A 495 -1.43 17.60 4.52
CA GLY A 495 -1.75 16.41 3.74
C GLY A 495 -3.23 16.10 3.75
#